data_AF-A0A316ZCC1-F1
#
_entry.id   AF-A0A316ZCC1-F1
#
_cell.length_a   1.000
_cell.length_b   1.000
_cell.length_c   1.000
_cell.angle_alpha   90.00
_cell.angle_beta   90.00
_cell.angle_gamma   90.00
#
_symmetry.space_group_name_H-M   'P 1'
#
loop_
_entity.id
_entity.type
_entity.pdbx_description
1 polymer ?
#
loop_
_entity_poly.entity_id
_entity_poly.type
_entity_poly.pdbx_seq_one_letter_code
_entity_poly.pdbx_strand_id
1 'polypeptide(L)'
;MPLFTFLTRALPLPLAAAHPAVEHRAHRSSAAASTSSGKSSSSAALAASLLPDLLSACAALHAPFRPSPQLAAGHLQTLYSAVADTLALDAVRYERAVLLLPDGGTLSVDVATAATQRGEREARESIETVVMLHGLTGGSDESYVRHVVKHLVTRPGKRYRCAVVNSRGCANTPITSAQMYSGSKTSDARCALLFLRSRYPDSPMFGLGFSLGANIMAKLLGEDGAAAQLWGALVCAPPTDMVAGSACLEDGGALRGVYSRKMCGNLSRLAARHADTLALHAPLQVPLRTLLGTQSEEVKAAAKARGIKAGSLKWVDDILTRHVGGHQAPYGPFPFAHADDYYAEAGAINHLKGVARPLLVLNADDDPIVAPESVRAVREAMGLDEQQHETAEKGNGFIALVTTPGGGHLGWWSGLRPTRWLATPVAQWFDALASQLQGAAAREAAPAPVRPTRSVDVDVEFMPVSALPHFDITAEQEQGAHTATEARKEQKEEAARQDASPRHAWLLTHLMPEAPLLHPSASAKYEAPQEEEREKRGWQMWKGSMTIDAERPEVGFLELPSESRVAGAGCLFQAGIEVPGGGEAADQEGVMRGL
;
A
#
# COMPACT_ATOMS: atom_id res chain seq x y z
N MET A 1 -4.11 24.80 -12.53
CA MET A 1 -3.19 25.95 -12.58
C MET A 1 -3.53 27.17 -11.71
N PRO A 2 -4.77 27.49 -11.26
CA PRO A 2 -4.99 28.72 -10.47
C PRO A 2 -4.48 28.65 -9.01
N LEU A 3 -4.31 27.44 -8.45
CA LEU A 3 -3.78 27.23 -7.10
C LEU A 3 -2.28 27.56 -6.98
N PHE A 4 -1.51 27.28 -8.05
CA PHE A 4 -0.08 27.55 -8.09
C PHE A 4 0.20 29.05 -8.02
N THR A 5 -0.59 29.86 -8.74
CA THR A 5 -0.47 31.33 -8.78
C THR A 5 -0.87 32.02 -7.47
N PHE A 6 -1.75 31.40 -6.67
CA PHE A 6 -2.19 31.94 -5.38
C PHE A 6 -1.15 31.69 -4.28
N LEU A 7 -0.44 30.56 -4.33
CA LEU A 7 0.60 30.18 -3.35
C LEU A 7 1.95 30.88 -3.59
N THR A 8 2.21 31.39 -4.80
CA THR A 8 3.48 32.04 -5.18
C THR A 8 3.56 33.53 -4.87
N ARG A 9 2.49 34.16 -4.33
CA ARG A 9 2.41 35.63 -4.18
C ARG A 9 3.17 36.23 -2.99
N ALA A 10 3.73 35.41 -2.12
CA ALA A 10 4.78 35.82 -1.19
C ALA A 10 6.02 34.98 -1.53
N LEU A 11 7.13 35.60 -1.93
CA LEU A 11 8.42 34.92 -1.99
C LEU A 11 8.69 34.37 -0.58
N PRO A 12 8.66 33.05 -0.34
CA PRO A 12 9.09 32.53 0.94
C PRO A 12 10.60 32.79 1.00
N LEU A 13 11.06 33.47 2.06
CA LEU A 13 12.48 33.46 2.38
C LEU A 13 12.92 31.98 2.42
N PRO A 14 14.05 31.61 1.78
CA PRO A 14 14.51 30.24 1.82
C PRO A 14 14.65 29.81 3.28
N LEU A 15 13.99 28.70 3.65
CA LEU A 15 14.22 28.08 4.95
C LEU A 15 15.72 27.86 5.09
N ALA A 16 16.30 28.40 6.16
CA ALA A 16 17.71 28.22 6.45
C ALA A 16 18.01 26.72 6.52
N ALA A 17 19.23 26.36 6.13
CA ALA A 17 19.69 25.00 6.29
C ALA A 17 19.60 24.58 7.75
N ALA A 18 18.94 23.48 8.01
CA ALA A 18 18.80 22.97 9.35
C ALA A 18 19.01 21.45 9.35
N HIS A 19 19.60 20.97 10.43
CA HIS A 19 19.85 19.55 10.63
C HIS A 19 18.50 18.85 10.88
N PRO A 20 18.29 17.65 10.31
CA PRO A 20 17.21 16.78 10.77
C PRO A 20 17.35 16.56 12.28
N ALA A 21 16.22 16.58 12.99
CA ALA A 21 16.17 16.20 14.39
C ALA A 21 16.12 14.68 14.44
N VAL A 22 17.15 14.06 15.01
CA VAL A 22 17.23 12.59 15.20
C VAL A 22 16.90 12.29 16.65
N GLU A 23 15.79 11.62 16.88
CA GLU A 23 15.26 11.28 18.19
C GLU A 23 15.25 9.76 18.37
N HIS A 24 15.85 9.29 19.46
CA HIS A 24 15.78 7.90 19.87
C HIS A 24 15.89 7.81 21.40
N ARG A 25 15.38 6.73 21.99
CA ARG A 25 15.60 6.48 23.41
C ARG A 25 17.05 6.04 23.66
N ALA A 26 17.67 6.52 24.74
CA ALA A 26 18.97 6.02 25.16
C ALA A 26 18.79 4.68 25.90
N HIS A 27 19.42 3.60 25.42
CA HIS A 27 19.36 2.35 26.16
C HIS A 27 20.25 2.47 27.41
N ARG A 28 19.66 2.53 28.62
CA ARG A 28 20.42 2.29 29.85
C ARG A 28 20.81 0.82 29.85
N SER A 29 22.10 0.53 29.64
CA SER A 29 22.66 -0.78 29.96
C SER A 29 22.56 -0.95 31.47
N SER A 30 21.51 -1.60 31.98
CA SER A 30 21.58 -2.14 33.33
C SER A 30 22.36 -3.45 33.23
N ALA A 31 23.67 -3.34 33.41
CA ALA A 31 24.51 -4.46 33.77
C ALA A 31 24.00 -5.08 35.08
N ALA A 32 23.14 -6.09 34.96
CA ALA A 32 22.90 -7.12 35.96
C ALA A 32 22.18 -8.27 35.25
N ALA A 33 22.94 -9.09 34.53
CA ALA A 33 22.49 -10.40 34.11
C ALA A 33 22.24 -11.25 35.38
N SER A 34 21.03 -11.20 35.93
CA SER A 34 20.55 -12.31 36.74
C SER A 34 20.14 -13.41 35.77
N THR A 35 20.99 -14.42 35.69
CA THR A 35 20.77 -15.69 34.99
C THR A 35 19.38 -16.23 35.30
N SER A 36 18.43 -16.03 34.39
CA SER A 36 17.23 -16.84 34.31
C SER A 36 16.92 -17.12 32.85
N SER A 37 16.68 -18.39 32.58
CA SER A 37 16.55 -19.01 31.27
C SER A 37 15.33 -18.50 30.51
N GLY A 38 15.55 -17.63 29.52
CA GLY A 38 14.55 -17.22 28.55
C GLY A 38 15.20 -16.84 27.21
N LYS A 39 15.35 -17.81 26.30
CA LYS A 39 16.01 -17.60 24.99
C LYS A 39 15.31 -16.58 24.07
N SER A 40 14.05 -16.21 24.36
CA SER A 40 13.29 -15.24 23.56
C SER A 40 13.55 -13.77 23.95
N SER A 41 13.99 -13.49 25.18
CA SER A 41 14.18 -12.10 25.64
C SER A 41 15.53 -11.50 25.23
N SER A 42 16.52 -12.31 24.85
CA SER A 42 17.86 -11.84 24.49
C SER A 42 17.92 -11.22 23.09
N SER A 43 17.22 -11.80 22.11
CA SER A 43 17.19 -11.35 20.71
C SER A 43 16.53 -9.99 20.53
N ALA A 44 15.41 -9.76 21.22
CA ALA A 44 14.71 -8.48 21.21
C ALA A 44 15.55 -7.37 21.88
N ALA A 45 16.10 -7.63 23.08
CA ALA A 45 16.97 -6.67 23.74
C ALA A 45 18.21 -6.31 22.90
N LEU A 46 18.78 -7.28 22.19
CA LEU A 46 19.91 -7.09 21.29
C LEU A 46 19.54 -6.18 20.11
N ALA A 47 18.43 -6.44 19.42
CA ALA A 47 18.02 -5.61 18.29
C ALA A 47 17.65 -4.16 18.69
N ALA A 48 17.08 -3.94 19.88
CA ALA A 48 16.86 -2.59 20.41
C ALA A 48 18.20 -1.88 20.73
N SER A 49 19.21 -2.61 21.19
CA SER A 49 20.54 -2.04 21.45
C SER A 49 21.32 -1.63 20.20
N LEU A 50 20.95 -2.14 19.01
CA LEU A 50 21.59 -1.80 17.73
C LEU A 50 21.13 -0.46 17.14
N LEU A 51 20.00 0.09 17.61
CA LEU A 51 19.38 1.27 17.00
C LEU A 51 20.31 2.51 16.95
N PRO A 52 21.07 2.86 18.02
CA PRO A 52 22.02 3.97 17.95
C PRO A 52 23.12 3.77 16.91
N ASP A 53 23.63 2.54 16.75
CA ASP A 53 24.66 2.21 15.76
C ASP A 53 24.10 2.31 14.34
N LEU A 54 22.87 1.82 14.12
CA LEU A 54 22.16 1.95 12.84
C LEU A 54 21.96 3.42 12.44
N LEU A 55 21.53 4.26 13.39
CA LEU A 55 21.35 5.71 13.17
C LEU A 55 22.68 6.42 12.90
N SER A 56 23.74 6.05 13.61
CA SER A 56 25.07 6.64 13.43
C SER A 56 25.68 6.30 12.07
N ALA A 57 25.38 5.13 11.50
CA ALA A 57 25.79 4.75 10.16
C ALA A 57 25.10 5.55 9.03
N CYS A 58 24.00 6.25 9.34
CA CYS A 58 23.21 7.00 8.36
C CYS A 58 23.63 8.48 8.31
N ALA A 59 24.77 8.78 7.68
CA ALA A 59 25.33 10.13 7.60
C ALA A 59 24.34 11.20 7.07
N ALA A 60 23.42 10.85 6.17
CA ALA A 60 22.43 11.76 5.61
C ALA A 60 21.42 12.25 6.64
N LEU A 61 21.16 11.48 7.71
CA LEU A 61 20.28 11.90 8.81
C LEU A 61 20.93 12.97 9.69
N HIS A 62 22.25 13.06 9.69
CA HIS A 62 23.03 14.03 10.48
C HIS A 62 23.46 15.27 9.67
N ALA A 63 23.30 15.22 8.34
CA ALA A 63 23.62 16.32 7.44
C ALA A 63 22.43 17.30 7.29
N PRO A 64 22.66 18.62 7.14
CA PRO A 64 21.57 19.58 6.95
C PRO A 64 20.71 19.26 5.73
N PHE A 65 19.40 19.16 5.94
CA PHE A 65 18.43 19.14 4.85
C PHE A 65 18.10 20.59 4.43
N ARG A 66 18.10 20.85 3.12
CA ARG A 66 17.77 22.16 2.55
C ARG A 66 16.66 21.98 1.50
N PRO A 67 15.43 22.43 1.78
CA PRO A 67 14.38 22.49 0.76
C PRO A 67 14.87 23.26 -0.48
N SER A 68 14.45 22.84 -1.67
CA SER A 68 14.64 23.66 -2.88
C SER A 68 14.06 25.06 -2.65
N PRO A 69 14.76 26.16 -2.98
CA PRO A 69 14.27 27.51 -2.67
C PRO A 69 12.90 27.83 -3.28
N GLN A 70 12.57 27.26 -4.45
CA GLN A 70 11.26 27.43 -5.09
C GLN A 70 10.15 26.59 -4.45
N LEU A 71 10.51 25.65 -3.57
CA LEU A 71 9.65 24.70 -2.86
C LEU A 71 9.91 24.79 -1.34
N ALA A 72 10.10 26.00 -0.83
CA ALA A 72 10.48 26.21 0.58
C ALA A 72 9.33 25.99 1.57
N ALA A 73 8.09 25.82 1.11
CA ALA A 73 6.92 25.55 1.95
C ALA A 73 6.40 24.12 1.75
N GLY A 74 5.93 23.48 2.82
CA GLY A 74 5.44 22.10 2.79
C GLY A 74 4.30 21.86 1.81
N HIS A 75 3.41 22.82 1.63
CA HIS A 75 2.37 22.75 0.59
C HIS A 75 2.95 22.73 -0.83
N LEU A 76 4.02 23.49 -1.11
CA LEU A 76 4.68 23.52 -2.41
C LEU A 76 5.45 22.22 -2.65
N GLN A 77 6.16 21.70 -1.65
CA GLN A 77 6.80 20.38 -1.69
C GLN A 77 5.80 19.28 -2.04
N THR A 78 4.68 19.26 -1.32
CA THR A 78 3.60 18.26 -1.49
C THR A 78 2.96 18.36 -2.87
N LEU A 79 2.61 19.58 -3.29
CA LEU A 79 1.99 19.80 -4.60
C LEU A 79 2.95 19.43 -5.72
N TYR A 80 4.23 19.78 -5.61
CA TYR A 80 5.23 19.43 -6.59
C TYR A 80 5.42 17.91 -6.71
N SER A 81 5.38 17.15 -5.60
CA SER A 81 5.37 15.68 -5.67
C SER A 81 4.22 15.09 -6.47
N ALA A 82 3.06 15.76 -6.50
CA ALA A 82 1.89 15.30 -7.24
C ALA A 82 1.90 15.70 -8.73
N VAL A 83 2.64 16.75 -9.12
CA VAL A 83 2.58 17.31 -10.49
C VAL A 83 3.91 17.26 -11.26
N ALA A 84 5.04 17.01 -10.59
CA ALA A 84 6.34 16.99 -11.23
C ALA A 84 6.47 15.77 -12.16
N ASP A 85 6.75 16.04 -13.44
CA ASP A 85 7.14 14.98 -14.37
C ASP A 85 8.58 14.54 -14.04
N THR A 86 8.66 13.33 -13.52
CA THR A 86 9.90 12.66 -13.11
C THR A 86 10.15 11.41 -13.95
N LEU A 87 9.37 11.17 -15.01
CA LEU A 87 9.44 9.93 -15.78
C LEU A 87 10.82 9.73 -16.40
N ALA A 88 11.38 10.79 -16.99
CA ALA A 88 12.73 10.75 -17.56
C ALA A 88 13.83 10.52 -16.51
N LEU A 89 13.64 11.06 -15.29
CA LEU A 89 14.63 11.00 -14.22
C LEU A 89 14.57 9.70 -13.42
N ASP A 90 13.37 9.14 -13.24
CA ASP A 90 13.08 8.02 -12.36
C ASP A 90 12.38 6.88 -13.13
N ALA A 91 12.79 6.64 -14.38
CA ALA A 91 12.31 5.47 -15.14
C ALA A 91 12.77 4.17 -14.46
N VAL A 92 11.82 3.26 -14.21
CA VAL A 92 12.06 1.95 -13.59
C VAL A 92 11.30 0.87 -14.35
N ARG A 93 11.99 -0.24 -14.64
CA ARG A 93 11.37 -1.46 -15.16
C ARG A 93 11.09 -2.47 -14.05
N TYR A 94 9.89 -3.02 -14.06
CA TYR A 94 9.44 -4.03 -13.10
C TYR A 94 8.98 -5.30 -13.83
N GLU A 95 9.21 -6.44 -13.19
CA GLU A 95 8.53 -7.69 -13.48
C GLU A 95 7.34 -7.85 -12.51
N ARG A 96 6.13 -8.06 -13.04
CA ARG A 96 4.93 -8.19 -12.21
C ARG A 96 4.61 -9.65 -11.89
N ALA A 97 4.39 -9.94 -10.60
CA ALA A 97 3.65 -11.10 -10.14
C ALA A 97 2.22 -10.70 -9.75
N VAL A 98 1.24 -11.54 -10.04
CA VAL A 98 -0.14 -11.35 -9.59
C VAL A 98 -0.52 -12.53 -8.70
N LEU A 99 -1.06 -12.22 -7.54
CA LEU A 99 -1.40 -13.17 -6.49
C LEU A 99 -2.91 -13.24 -6.38
N LEU A 100 -3.46 -14.46 -6.41
CA LEU A 100 -4.81 -14.76 -5.95
C LEU A 100 -4.76 -15.13 -4.46
N LEU A 101 -5.66 -14.56 -3.68
CA LEU A 101 -5.68 -14.65 -2.21
C LEU A 101 -6.79 -15.60 -1.72
N PRO A 102 -6.75 -16.05 -0.45
CA PRO A 102 -7.73 -17.02 0.08
C PRO A 102 -9.20 -16.56 0.05
N ASP A 103 -9.44 -15.26 0.06
CA ASP A 103 -10.77 -14.65 -0.07
C ASP A 103 -11.21 -14.42 -1.54
N GLY A 104 -10.46 -14.96 -2.49
CA GLY A 104 -10.67 -14.78 -3.93
C GLY A 104 -10.19 -13.45 -4.47
N GLY A 105 -9.60 -12.58 -3.65
CA GLY A 105 -9.08 -11.28 -4.06
C GLY A 105 -7.76 -11.37 -4.82
N THR A 106 -7.43 -10.30 -5.54
CA THR A 106 -6.18 -10.17 -6.30
C THR A 106 -5.30 -9.05 -5.76
N LEU A 107 -4.00 -9.33 -5.67
CA LEU A 107 -2.93 -8.41 -5.29
C LEU A 107 -1.81 -8.51 -6.35
N SER A 108 -1.02 -7.46 -6.58
CA SER A 108 0.18 -7.59 -7.43
C SER A 108 1.43 -7.14 -6.70
N VAL A 109 2.56 -7.72 -7.10
CA VAL A 109 3.90 -7.37 -6.61
C VAL A 109 4.79 -7.08 -7.80
N ASP A 110 5.27 -5.84 -7.88
CA ASP A 110 6.16 -5.38 -8.94
C ASP A 110 7.61 -5.43 -8.46
N VAL A 111 8.42 -6.27 -9.08
CA VAL A 111 9.80 -6.54 -8.67
C VAL A 111 10.77 -5.83 -9.62
N ALA A 112 11.62 -4.97 -9.07
CA ALA A 112 12.70 -4.30 -9.77
C ALA A 112 14.06 -4.75 -9.21
N THR A 113 15.00 -4.94 -10.14
CA THR A 113 16.34 -5.45 -9.88
C THR A 113 17.30 -4.78 -10.86
N ALA A 114 18.60 -4.93 -10.65
CA ALA A 114 19.58 -4.44 -11.62
C ALA A 114 19.41 -5.10 -13.01
N ALA A 115 18.98 -6.37 -13.04
CA ALA A 115 18.71 -7.11 -14.28
C ALA A 115 17.47 -6.58 -15.00
N THR A 116 16.37 -6.33 -14.28
CA THR A 116 15.14 -5.81 -14.90
C THR A 116 15.38 -4.44 -15.55
N GLN A 117 16.28 -3.61 -14.98
CA GLN A 117 16.63 -2.33 -15.60
C GLN A 117 17.32 -2.49 -16.96
N ARG A 118 18.05 -3.60 -17.16
CA ARG A 118 18.69 -3.95 -18.45
C ARG A 118 17.74 -4.70 -19.41
N GLY A 119 16.49 -4.95 -19.01
CA GLY A 119 15.56 -5.76 -19.80
C GLY A 119 15.72 -7.27 -19.59
N GLU A 120 16.48 -7.68 -18.58
CA GLU A 120 16.79 -9.07 -18.27
C GLU A 120 15.94 -9.56 -17.09
N ARG A 121 15.65 -10.87 -17.06
CA ARG A 121 15.15 -11.51 -15.84
C ARG A 121 16.33 -11.87 -14.94
N GLU A 122 16.17 -11.69 -13.64
CA GLU A 122 17.26 -11.97 -12.71
C GLU A 122 17.50 -13.48 -12.57
N ALA A 123 18.77 -13.90 -12.64
CA ALA A 123 19.17 -15.19 -12.08
C ALA A 123 18.92 -15.17 -10.56
N ARG A 124 18.68 -16.32 -9.91
CA ARG A 124 18.40 -16.40 -8.47
C ARG A 124 19.66 -16.09 -7.63
N GLU A 125 20.12 -14.85 -7.65
CA GLU A 125 21.18 -14.37 -6.79
C GLU A 125 20.62 -14.07 -5.39
N SER A 126 21.41 -14.38 -4.36
CA SER A 126 21.10 -14.07 -2.97
C SER A 126 21.30 -12.57 -2.70
N ILE A 127 20.34 -11.75 -3.13
CA ILE A 127 20.28 -10.31 -2.84
C ILE A 127 19.19 -10.04 -1.80
N GLU A 128 19.43 -9.09 -0.90
CA GLU A 128 18.43 -8.64 0.07
C GLU A 128 17.26 -7.94 -0.63
N THR A 129 16.06 -8.12 -0.08
CA THR A 129 14.81 -7.59 -0.64
C THR A 129 14.26 -6.45 0.21
N VAL A 130 14.01 -5.30 -0.41
CA VAL A 130 13.25 -4.19 0.18
C VAL A 130 11.81 -4.30 -0.29
N VAL A 131 10.91 -4.60 0.65
CA VAL A 131 9.46 -4.73 0.44
C VAL A 131 8.81 -3.37 0.69
N MET A 132 8.14 -2.82 -0.32
CA MET A 132 7.62 -1.46 -0.32
C MET A 132 6.09 -1.42 -0.34
N LEU A 133 5.49 -0.61 0.54
CA LEU A 133 4.07 -0.29 0.55
C LEU A 133 3.86 1.17 0.12
N HIS A 134 3.09 1.37 -0.95
CA HIS A 134 2.77 2.70 -1.51
C HIS A 134 1.70 3.45 -0.69
N GLY A 135 1.54 4.75 -0.96
CA GLY A 135 0.52 5.61 -0.35
C GLY A 135 -0.88 5.46 -0.97
N LEU A 136 -1.79 6.36 -0.60
CA LEU A 136 -3.21 6.27 -0.96
C LEU A 136 -3.44 6.19 -2.48
N THR A 137 -4.09 5.12 -2.96
CA THR A 137 -4.48 4.90 -4.37
C THR A 137 -3.33 4.94 -5.39
N GLY A 138 -2.08 4.81 -4.93
CA GLY A 138 -0.87 4.85 -5.77
C GLY A 138 -0.46 3.47 -6.31
N GLY A 139 0.84 3.25 -6.42
CA GLY A 139 1.41 2.01 -6.95
C GLY A 139 2.92 2.11 -7.14
N SER A 140 3.48 1.15 -7.89
CA SER A 140 4.89 1.14 -8.32
C SER A 140 5.27 2.25 -9.29
N ASP A 141 4.28 2.92 -9.89
CA ASP A 141 4.39 4.05 -10.81
C ASP A 141 4.51 5.41 -10.10
N GLU A 142 4.26 5.44 -8.80
CA GLU A 142 4.38 6.66 -8.00
C GLU A 142 5.81 7.23 -8.02
N SER A 143 5.92 8.54 -8.20
CA SER A 143 7.22 9.18 -8.44
C SER A 143 8.19 9.05 -7.26
N TYR A 144 7.69 9.08 -6.02
CA TYR A 144 8.53 8.85 -4.83
C TYR A 144 8.96 7.39 -4.71
N VAL A 145 8.12 6.43 -5.11
CA VAL A 145 8.46 5.00 -5.15
C VAL A 145 9.53 4.76 -6.20
N ARG A 146 9.28 5.18 -7.44
CA ARG A 146 10.23 5.03 -8.55
C ARG A 146 11.59 5.66 -8.24
N HIS A 147 11.61 6.83 -7.62
CA HIS A 147 12.84 7.51 -7.24
C HIS A 147 13.70 6.66 -6.29
N VAL A 148 13.09 6.13 -5.22
CA VAL A 148 13.81 5.27 -4.26
C VAL A 148 14.19 3.94 -4.90
N VAL A 149 13.28 3.30 -5.63
CA VAL A 149 13.54 2.03 -6.31
C VAL A 149 14.73 2.17 -7.26
N LYS A 150 14.68 3.16 -8.17
CA LYS A 150 15.77 3.42 -9.13
C LYS A 150 17.11 3.56 -8.42
N HIS A 151 17.15 4.33 -7.34
CA HIS A 151 18.37 4.51 -6.57
C HIS A 151 18.88 3.19 -5.99
N LEU A 152 18.02 2.41 -5.32
CA LEU A 152 18.41 1.15 -4.69
C LEU A 152 18.85 0.06 -5.67
N VAL A 153 18.29 0.03 -6.89
CA VAL A 153 18.61 -1.01 -7.89
C VAL A 153 19.77 -0.63 -8.82
N THR A 154 20.08 0.66 -8.99
CA THR A 154 21.10 1.12 -9.96
C THR A 154 22.35 1.73 -9.34
N ARG A 155 22.33 2.14 -8.06
CA ARG A 155 23.48 2.81 -7.45
C ARG A 155 24.77 1.95 -7.50
N PRO A 156 25.94 2.60 -7.49
CA PRO A 156 27.22 1.90 -7.32
C PRO A 156 27.29 1.19 -5.97
N GLY A 157 28.02 0.08 -5.90
CA GLY A 157 28.17 -0.70 -4.67
C GLY A 157 26.98 -1.62 -4.41
N LYS A 158 26.43 -1.57 -3.18
CA LYS A 158 25.38 -2.49 -2.74
C LYS A 158 24.04 -2.18 -3.42
N ARG A 159 23.42 -3.19 -4.02
CA ARG A 159 22.12 -3.09 -4.70
C ARG A 159 21.11 -4.01 -4.04
N TYR A 160 19.84 -3.67 -4.16
CA TYR A 160 18.75 -4.41 -3.55
C TYR A 160 17.77 -4.92 -4.61
N ARG A 161 17.06 -6.00 -4.28
CA ARG A 161 15.79 -6.34 -4.92
C ARG A 161 14.72 -5.44 -4.33
N CYS A 162 13.97 -4.71 -5.16
CA CYS A 162 12.85 -3.91 -4.68
C CYS A 162 11.55 -4.59 -5.08
N ALA A 163 10.70 -4.94 -4.12
CA ALA A 163 9.39 -5.52 -4.35
C ALA A 163 8.32 -4.53 -3.89
N VAL A 164 7.63 -3.88 -4.82
CA VAL A 164 6.52 -2.97 -4.52
C VAL A 164 5.23 -3.76 -4.48
N VAL A 165 4.57 -3.80 -3.32
CA VAL A 165 3.27 -4.44 -3.16
C VAL A 165 2.20 -3.44 -3.58
N ASN A 166 1.52 -3.72 -4.68
CA ASN A 166 0.39 -2.92 -5.12
C ASN A 166 -0.88 -3.46 -4.50
N SER A 167 -1.56 -2.59 -3.77
CA SER A 167 -2.79 -2.93 -3.06
C SER A 167 -3.93 -3.26 -4.02
N ARG A 168 -4.97 -3.94 -3.52
CA ARG A 168 -6.14 -4.33 -4.33
C ARG A 168 -6.73 -3.13 -5.09
N GLY A 169 -6.93 -3.27 -6.40
CA GLY A 169 -7.42 -2.20 -7.29
C GLY A 169 -6.35 -1.18 -7.74
N CYS A 170 -5.16 -1.19 -7.13
CA CYS A 170 -4.10 -0.22 -7.42
C CYS A 170 -3.14 -0.73 -8.51
N ALA A 171 -2.44 0.19 -9.19
CA ALA A 171 -1.49 -0.11 -10.26
C ALA A 171 -2.02 -1.07 -11.34
N ASN A 172 -3.29 -0.93 -11.74
CA ASN A 172 -4.00 -1.82 -12.69
C ASN A 172 -4.13 -3.28 -12.23
N THR A 173 -4.06 -3.54 -10.92
CA THR A 173 -4.45 -4.82 -10.33
C THR A 173 -5.97 -4.88 -10.22
N PRO A 174 -6.65 -5.92 -10.70
CA PRO A 174 -8.10 -6.03 -10.57
C PRO A 174 -8.52 -6.17 -9.11
N ILE A 175 -9.81 -5.97 -8.88
CA ILE A 175 -10.50 -6.38 -7.65
C ILE A 175 -11.38 -7.56 -8.03
N THR A 176 -11.23 -8.69 -7.34
CA THR A 176 -12.00 -9.94 -7.53
C THR A 176 -12.63 -10.44 -6.22
N SER A 177 -12.68 -9.58 -5.20
CA SER A 177 -13.24 -9.85 -3.87
C SER A 177 -14.03 -8.65 -3.39
N ALA A 178 -14.84 -8.80 -2.34
CA ALA A 178 -15.60 -7.71 -1.74
C ALA A 178 -14.75 -6.69 -0.93
N GLN A 179 -13.42 -6.68 -1.15
CA GLN A 179 -12.47 -5.89 -0.39
C GLN A 179 -11.61 -5.01 -1.29
N MET A 180 -11.29 -3.82 -0.78
CA MET A 180 -10.41 -2.83 -1.40
C MET A 180 -9.19 -2.54 -0.51
N TYR A 181 -8.28 -1.73 -1.03
CA TYR A 181 -7.19 -1.14 -0.26
C TYR A 181 -7.71 -0.28 0.91
N SER A 182 -7.09 -0.41 2.09
CA SER A 182 -7.34 0.45 3.26
C SER A 182 -6.12 0.52 4.20
N GLY A 183 -6.15 1.42 5.18
CA GLY A 183 -5.14 1.53 6.22
C GLY A 183 -5.05 0.33 7.17
N SER A 184 -6.07 -0.52 7.23
CA SER A 184 -6.11 -1.72 8.09
C SER A 184 -5.56 -2.98 7.41
N LYS A 185 -5.15 -2.91 6.13
CA LYS A 185 -4.78 -4.08 5.29
C LYS A 185 -3.40 -4.67 5.59
N THR A 186 -3.15 -5.06 6.83
CA THR A 186 -1.93 -5.80 7.20
C THR A 186 -1.96 -7.25 6.69
N SER A 187 -3.14 -7.87 6.47
CA SER A 187 -3.26 -9.21 5.89
C SER A 187 -2.71 -9.28 4.46
N ASP A 188 -3.04 -8.32 3.58
CA ASP A 188 -2.53 -8.26 2.21
C ASP A 188 -0.99 -8.13 2.18
N ALA A 189 -0.42 -7.34 3.09
CA ALA A 189 1.03 -7.23 3.26
C ALA A 189 1.66 -8.55 3.72
N ARG A 190 1.00 -9.31 4.61
CA ARG A 190 1.43 -10.66 5.00
C ARG A 190 1.37 -11.65 3.85
N CYS A 191 0.33 -11.60 3.00
CA CYS A 191 0.25 -12.44 1.80
C CYS A 191 1.42 -12.18 0.86
N ALA A 192 1.75 -10.90 0.61
CA ALA A 192 2.90 -10.52 -0.20
C ALA A 192 4.23 -10.96 0.41
N LEU A 193 4.41 -10.84 1.73
CA LEU A 193 5.61 -11.34 2.42
C LEU A 193 5.73 -12.86 2.34
N LEU A 194 4.62 -13.60 2.49
CA LEU A 194 4.60 -15.05 2.36
C LEU A 194 5.01 -15.47 0.93
N PHE A 195 4.47 -14.81 -0.08
CA PHE A 195 4.87 -14.99 -1.48
C PHE A 195 6.36 -14.72 -1.69
N LEU A 196 6.85 -13.55 -1.25
CA LEU A 196 8.25 -13.17 -1.44
C LEU A 196 9.19 -14.14 -0.71
N ARG A 197 8.81 -14.64 0.47
CA ARG A 197 9.58 -15.63 1.22
C ARG A 197 9.61 -16.97 0.51
N SER A 198 8.50 -17.38 -0.09
CA SER A 198 8.47 -18.59 -0.92
C SER A 198 9.31 -18.44 -2.19
N ARG A 199 9.32 -17.27 -2.82
CA ARG A 199 10.06 -17.00 -4.07
C ARG A 199 11.55 -16.78 -3.84
N TYR A 200 11.90 -16.16 -2.72
CA TYR A 200 13.27 -15.78 -2.33
C TYR A 200 13.58 -16.26 -0.90
N PRO A 201 13.68 -17.59 -0.67
CA PRO A 201 13.77 -18.17 0.67
C PRO A 201 14.98 -17.68 1.47
N ASP A 202 16.11 -17.49 0.79
CA ASP A 202 17.38 -17.09 1.43
C ASP A 202 17.54 -15.58 1.56
N SER A 203 16.60 -14.78 1.05
CA SER A 203 16.72 -13.31 1.02
C SER A 203 16.32 -12.69 2.36
N PRO A 204 17.20 -11.94 3.03
CA PRO A 204 16.79 -11.01 4.09
C PRO A 204 15.82 -9.97 3.55
N MET A 205 14.78 -9.65 4.31
CA MET A 205 13.75 -8.68 3.91
C MET A 205 13.72 -7.47 4.83
N PHE A 206 13.64 -6.28 4.22
CA PHE A 206 13.47 -5.00 4.88
C PHE A 206 12.17 -4.33 4.44
N GLY A 207 11.52 -3.59 5.34
CA GLY A 207 10.29 -2.86 5.03
C GLY A 207 10.56 -1.41 4.64
N LEU A 208 9.82 -0.92 3.65
CA LEU A 208 9.68 0.50 3.36
C LEU A 208 8.19 0.83 3.20
N GLY A 209 7.71 1.89 3.85
CA GLY A 209 6.33 2.34 3.66
C GLY A 209 6.28 3.85 3.42
N PHE A 210 5.32 4.28 2.60
CA PHE A 210 5.07 5.70 2.33
C PHE A 210 3.62 6.07 2.67
N SER A 211 3.41 7.17 3.39
CA SER A 211 2.08 7.69 3.72
C SER A 211 1.18 6.59 4.33
N LEU A 212 0.01 6.30 3.75
CA LEU A 212 -0.85 5.23 4.26
C LEU A 212 -0.17 3.84 4.26
N GLY A 213 0.73 3.55 3.31
CA GLY A 213 1.58 2.35 3.34
C GLY A 213 2.60 2.36 4.47
N ALA A 214 3.06 3.54 4.92
CA ALA A 214 3.90 3.72 6.10
C ALA A 214 3.13 3.38 7.38
N ASN A 215 1.86 3.79 7.48
CA ASN A 215 0.95 3.38 8.54
C ASN A 215 0.76 1.84 8.56
N ILE A 216 0.42 1.23 7.42
CA ILE A 216 0.23 -0.23 7.32
C ILE A 216 1.50 -0.98 7.73
N MET A 217 2.69 -0.53 7.30
CA MET A 217 3.97 -1.15 7.65
C MET A 217 4.25 -1.06 9.17
N ALA A 218 4.02 0.11 9.78
CA ALA A 218 4.19 0.28 11.22
C ALA A 218 3.20 -0.57 12.02
N LYS A 219 1.93 -0.61 11.60
CA LYS A 219 0.89 -1.47 12.19
C LYS A 219 1.26 -2.95 12.09
N LEU A 220 1.69 -3.41 10.91
CA LEU A 220 2.15 -4.77 10.66
C LEU A 220 3.28 -5.18 11.61
N LEU A 221 4.31 -4.34 11.74
CA LEU A 221 5.43 -4.61 12.65
C LEU A 221 5.01 -4.64 14.12
N GLY A 222 4.04 -3.79 14.50
CA GLY A 222 3.49 -3.77 15.85
C GLY A 222 2.63 -4.99 16.17
N GLU A 223 1.79 -5.43 15.23
CA GLU A 223 0.95 -6.61 15.36
C GLU A 223 1.77 -7.91 15.38
N ASP A 224 2.79 -8.02 14.53
CA ASP A 224 3.62 -9.22 14.46
C ASP A 224 4.71 -9.24 15.54
N GLY A 225 5.15 -8.07 16.01
CA GLY A 225 6.19 -7.92 17.03
C GLY A 225 7.43 -8.76 16.70
N ALA A 226 7.82 -9.66 17.60
CA ALA A 226 8.99 -10.52 17.41
C ALA A 226 8.81 -11.53 16.25
N ALA A 227 7.56 -11.88 15.93
CA ALA A 227 7.18 -12.77 14.83
C ALA A 227 7.26 -12.10 13.44
N ALA A 228 7.58 -10.80 13.39
CA ALA A 228 7.73 -10.07 12.13
C ALA A 228 8.79 -10.74 11.24
N GLN A 229 8.44 -10.91 9.97
CA GLN A 229 9.29 -11.54 8.94
C GLN A 229 10.30 -10.55 8.32
N LEU A 230 10.24 -9.28 8.72
CA LEU A 230 11.16 -8.21 8.31
C LEU A 230 12.24 -8.03 9.36
N TRP A 231 13.48 -7.78 8.93
CA TRP A 231 14.60 -7.46 9.83
C TRP A 231 14.47 -6.07 10.46
N GLY A 232 13.83 -5.15 9.76
CA GLY A 232 13.62 -3.77 10.16
C GLY A 232 12.91 -3.03 9.04
N ALA A 233 12.45 -1.81 9.32
CA ALA A 233 11.79 -0.99 8.33
C ALA A 233 12.10 0.51 8.46
N LEU A 234 11.84 1.24 7.38
CA LEU A 234 11.77 2.68 7.37
C LEU A 234 10.36 3.08 6.90
N VAL A 235 9.72 4.00 7.61
CA VAL A 235 8.36 4.47 7.30
C VAL A 235 8.37 5.99 7.11
N CYS A 236 7.94 6.45 5.94
CA CYS A 236 7.98 7.85 5.51
C CYS A 236 6.60 8.49 5.60
N ALA A 237 6.50 9.58 6.35
CA ALA A 237 5.28 10.36 6.58
C ALA A 237 4.06 9.52 7.00
N PRO A 238 4.15 8.65 8.03
CA PRO A 238 3.04 7.80 8.42
C PRO A 238 1.94 8.59 9.14
N PRO A 239 0.67 8.53 8.69
CA PRO A 239 -0.48 9.00 9.46
C PRO A 239 -0.83 7.97 10.55
N THR A 240 0.04 7.82 11.56
CA THR A 240 -0.11 6.81 12.62
C THR A 240 -1.35 7.03 13.48
N ASP A 241 -1.75 8.29 13.66
CA ASP A 241 -3.04 8.68 14.26
C ASP A 241 -3.99 9.14 13.15
N MET A 242 -4.78 8.20 12.65
CA MET A 242 -5.72 8.46 11.56
C MET A 242 -6.96 9.25 12.03
N VAL A 243 -7.30 9.22 13.33
CA VAL A 243 -8.40 10.01 13.88
C VAL A 243 -8.02 11.49 13.87
N ALA A 244 -6.85 11.81 14.44
CA ALA A 244 -6.31 13.18 14.37
C ALA A 244 -6.05 13.60 12.93
N GLY A 245 -5.53 12.70 12.08
CA GLY A 245 -5.36 12.91 10.65
C GLY A 245 -6.64 13.33 9.94
N SER A 246 -7.75 12.63 10.20
CA SER A 246 -9.06 12.95 9.64
C SER A 246 -9.55 14.32 10.11
N ALA A 247 -9.53 14.58 11.42
CA ALA A 247 -9.94 15.88 11.97
C ALA A 247 -9.10 17.05 11.41
N CYS A 248 -7.79 16.86 11.29
CA CYS A 248 -6.85 17.80 10.72
C CYS A 248 -7.15 18.13 9.25
N LEU A 249 -7.52 17.13 8.44
CA LEU A 249 -7.89 17.31 7.04
C LEU A 249 -9.26 17.99 6.88
N GLU A 250 -10.21 17.67 7.75
CA GLU A 250 -11.56 18.24 7.70
C GLU A 250 -11.58 19.69 8.19
N ASP A 251 -10.90 20.00 9.30
CA ASP A 251 -11.05 21.27 10.02
C ASP A 251 -9.80 22.17 9.96
N GLY A 252 -8.68 21.68 9.45
CA GLY A 252 -7.41 22.43 9.34
C GLY A 252 -7.36 23.49 8.22
N GLY A 253 -8.50 24.01 7.79
CA GLY A 253 -8.61 25.12 6.83
C GLY A 253 -8.70 24.71 5.35
N ALA A 254 -8.83 25.72 4.49
CA ALA A 254 -9.22 25.53 3.09
C ALA A 254 -8.21 24.71 2.26
N LEU A 255 -6.90 24.86 2.50
CA LEU A 255 -5.86 24.11 1.78
C LEU A 255 -5.89 22.62 2.12
N ARG A 256 -6.10 22.26 3.39
CA ARG A 256 -6.25 20.86 3.81
C ARG A 256 -7.52 20.22 3.27
N GLY A 257 -8.62 20.97 3.22
CA GLY A 257 -9.84 20.56 2.54
C GLY A 257 -9.71 20.34 1.02
N VAL A 258 -8.70 20.91 0.35
CA VAL A 258 -8.38 20.57 -1.06
C VAL A 258 -7.77 19.17 -1.15
N TYR A 259 -6.86 18.82 -0.24
CA TYR A 259 -6.29 17.47 -0.21
C TYR A 259 -7.36 16.41 0.11
N SER A 260 -8.18 16.65 1.14
CA SER A 260 -9.30 15.76 1.51
C SER A 260 -10.21 15.46 0.31
N ARG A 261 -10.62 16.50 -0.44
CA ARG A 261 -11.43 16.35 -1.67
C ARG A 261 -10.70 15.61 -2.79
N LYS A 262 -9.41 15.86 -2.98
CA LYS A 262 -8.62 15.14 -4.00
C LYS A 262 -8.51 13.65 -3.68
N MET A 263 -8.28 13.32 -2.40
CA MET A 263 -8.22 11.94 -1.91
C MET A 263 -9.57 11.23 -2.05
N CYS A 264 -10.68 11.89 -1.69
CA CYS A 264 -12.03 11.41 -1.97
C CYS A 264 -12.21 11.08 -3.45
N GLY A 265 -11.88 12.02 -4.35
CA GLY A 265 -12.01 11.79 -5.78
C GLY A 265 -11.13 10.65 -6.31
N ASN A 266 -9.96 10.40 -5.70
CA ASN A 266 -9.13 9.25 -6.07
C ASN A 266 -9.79 7.92 -5.65
N LEU A 267 -10.25 7.81 -4.40
CA LEU A 267 -10.93 6.60 -3.91
C LEU A 267 -12.26 6.35 -4.63
N SER A 268 -13.06 7.39 -4.89
CA SER A 268 -14.29 7.26 -5.67
C SER A 268 -14.02 6.78 -7.10
N ARG A 269 -12.95 7.27 -7.75
CA ARG A 269 -12.54 6.75 -9.07
C ARG A 269 -12.10 5.29 -9.01
N LEU A 270 -11.38 4.90 -7.97
CA LEU A 270 -10.97 3.52 -7.76
C LEU A 270 -12.20 2.61 -7.59
N ALA A 271 -13.18 3.04 -6.76
CA ALA A 271 -14.43 2.32 -6.58
C ALA A 271 -15.24 2.24 -7.88
N ALA A 272 -15.32 3.33 -8.65
CA ALA A 272 -16.04 3.38 -9.92
C ALA A 272 -15.48 2.38 -10.94
N ARG A 273 -14.15 2.31 -11.09
CA ARG A 273 -13.48 1.33 -11.96
C ARG A 273 -13.85 -0.11 -11.62
N HIS A 274 -14.06 -0.40 -10.34
CA HIS A 274 -14.35 -1.76 -9.87
C HIS A 274 -15.81 -1.96 -9.46
N ALA A 275 -16.72 -1.05 -9.85
CA ALA A 275 -18.11 -1.05 -9.40
C ALA A 275 -18.82 -2.36 -9.79
N ASP A 276 -18.64 -2.84 -11.02
CA ASP A 276 -19.24 -4.10 -11.50
C ASP A 276 -18.87 -5.30 -10.62
N THR A 277 -17.61 -5.38 -10.19
CA THR A 277 -17.15 -6.47 -9.33
C THR A 277 -17.58 -6.29 -7.89
N LEU A 278 -17.44 -5.08 -7.34
CA LEU A 278 -17.87 -4.79 -5.97
C LEU A 278 -19.38 -5.01 -5.79
N ALA A 279 -20.18 -4.69 -6.81
CA ALA A 279 -21.63 -4.87 -6.81
C ALA A 279 -22.09 -6.34 -6.84
N LEU A 280 -21.20 -7.29 -7.18
CA LEU A 280 -21.48 -8.72 -7.02
C LEU A 280 -21.73 -9.07 -5.54
N HIS A 281 -21.19 -8.27 -4.61
CA HIS A 281 -21.58 -8.32 -3.21
C HIS A 281 -22.79 -7.43 -2.98
N ALA A 282 -23.99 -8.03 -2.90
CA ALA A 282 -25.25 -7.29 -2.75
C ALA A 282 -25.25 -6.18 -1.66
N PRO A 283 -24.62 -6.38 -0.47
CA PRO A 283 -24.51 -5.32 0.54
C PRO A 283 -23.78 -4.05 0.09
N LEU A 284 -22.93 -4.10 -0.95
CA LEU A 284 -22.17 -2.96 -1.46
C LEU A 284 -22.91 -2.13 -2.50
N GLN A 285 -24.02 -2.62 -3.05
CA GLN A 285 -24.73 -1.91 -4.11
C GLN A 285 -25.27 -0.55 -3.65
N VAL A 286 -25.86 -0.48 -2.45
CA VAL A 286 -26.37 0.78 -1.89
C VAL A 286 -25.23 1.76 -1.58
N PRO A 287 -24.15 1.36 -0.88
CA PRO A 287 -22.94 2.18 -0.75
C PRO A 287 -22.38 2.71 -2.07
N LEU A 288 -22.28 1.87 -3.10
CA LEU A 288 -21.76 2.27 -4.41
C LEU A 288 -22.66 3.31 -5.07
N ARG A 289 -23.99 3.13 -5.07
CA ARG A 289 -24.93 4.14 -5.60
C ARG A 289 -24.88 5.45 -4.82
N THR A 290 -24.76 5.38 -3.50
CA THR A 290 -24.64 6.59 -2.66
C THR A 290 -23.37 7.37 -2.97
N LEU A 291 -22.24 6.67 -3.16
CA LEU A 291 -20.95 7.29 -3.43
C LEU A 291 -20.81 7.82 -4.86
N LEU A 292 -21.29 7.05 -5.85
CA LEU A 292 -21.00 7.29 -7.28
C LEU A 292 -22.19 7.88 -8.04
N GLY A 293 -23.41 7.76 -7.50
CA GLY A 293 -24.63 8.26 -8.12
C GLY A 293 -24.87 9.75 -7.88
N THR A 294 -26.06 10.21 -8.25
CA THR A 294 -26.47 11.61 -8.10
C THR A 294 -26.43 12.04 -6.64
N GLN A 295 -25.67 13.09 -6.36
CA GLN A 295 -25.52 13.65 -5.01
C GLN A 295 -26.74 14.53 -4.65
N SER A 296 -27.86 13.87 -4.34
CA SER A 296 -29.13 14.51 -3.99
C SER A 296 -29.06 15.25 -2.65
N GLU A 297 -30.05 16.08 -2.34
CA GLU A 297 -30.11 16.79 -1.05
C GLU A 297 -30.29 15.82 0.12
N GLU A 298 -30.93 14.68 -0.08
CA GLU A 298 -31.07 13.62 0.91
C GLU A 298 -29.71 12.99 1.25
N VAL A 299 -28.89 12.71 0.23
CA VAL A 299 -27.53 12.17 0.41
C VAL A 299 -26.66 13.16 1.20
N LYS A 300 -26.71 14.45 0.85
CA LYS A 300 -25.99 15.50 1.58
C LYS A 300 -26.53 15.69 3.00
N ALA A 301 -27.83 15.60 3.20
CA ALA A 301 -28.46 15.69 4.52
C ALA A 301 -28.05 14.50 5.40
N ALA A 302 -27.97 13.29 4.85
CA ALA A 302 -27.49 12.10 5.55
C ALA A 302 -26.01 12.23 5.95
N ALA A 303 -25.16 12.74 5.05
CA ALA A 303 -23.76 13.06 5.37
C ALA A 303 -23.66 14.04 6.55
N LYS A 304 -24.44 15.13 6.47
CA LYS A 304 -24.48 16.17 7.50
C LYS A 304 -25.00 15.64 8.84
N ALA A 305 -26.00 14.77 8.83
CA ALA A 305 -26.53 14.14 10.05
C ALA A 305 -25.49 13.28 10.77
N ARG A 306 -24.51 12.73 10.02
CA ARG A 306 -23.35 12.00 10.56
C ARG A 306 -22.16 12.91 10.89
N GLY A 307 -22.29 14.23 10.70
CA GLY A 307 -21.20 15.19 10.94
C GLY A 307 -20.10 15.15 9.87
N ILE A 308 -20.41 14.69 8.66
CA ILE A 308 -19.43 14.46 7.58
C ILE A 308 -19.67 15.42 6.42
N LYS A 309 -18.58 15.98 5.88
CA LYS A 309 -18.62 16.88 4.73
C LYS A 309 -18.69 16.05 3.45
N ALA A 310 -19.79 16.14 2.71
CA ALA A 310 -19.93 15.43 1.43
C ALA A 310 -18.78 15.77 0.46
N GLY A 311 -18.18 14.75 -0.16
CA GLY A 311 -17.03 14.88 -1.04
C GLY A 311 -15.67 15.00 -0.33
N SER A 312 -15.60 14.84 0.99
CA SER A 312 -14.35 14.76 1.75
C SER A 312 -13.79 13.33 1.83
N LEU A 313 -12.56 13.15 2.30
CA LEU A 313 -11.99 11.80 2.50
C LEU A 313 -12.86 10.99 3.48
N LYS A 314 -13.30 11.61 4.58
CA LYS A 314 -14.18 10.96 5.56
C LYS A 314 -15.51 10.51 4.96
N TRP A 315 -16.01 11.21 3.94
CA TRP A 315 -17.23 10.82 3.22
C TRP A 315 -17.11 9.48 2.50
N VAL A 316 -16.06 9.29 1.70
CA VAL A 316 -15.85 8.00 1.01
C VAL A 316 -15.54 6.88 2.01
N ASP A 317 -14.81 7.19 3.08
CA ASP A 317 -14.50 6.20 4.10
C ASP A 317 -15.74 5.73 4.86
N ASP A 318 -16.66 6.65 5.15
CA ASP A 318 -17.89 6.36 5.88
C ASP A 318 -18.94 5.65 5.02
N ILE A 319 -18.98 5.91 3.71
CA ILE A 319 -19.89 5.19 2.82
C ILE A 319 -19.35 3.81 2.45
N LEU A 320 -18.08 3.73 2.06
CA LEU A 320 -17.55 2.57 1.37
C LEU A 320 -16.42 1.89 2.14
N THR A 321 -15.35 2.60 2.49
CA THR A 321 -14.14 1.99 3.08
C THR A 321 -14.46 1.22 4.35
N ARG A 322 -15.37 1.69 5.20
CA ARG A 322 -15.81 0.99 6.42
C ARG A 322 -16.44 -0.39 6.17
N HIS A 323 -16.85 -0.68 4.94
CA HIS A 323 -17.40 -1.98 4.52
C HIS A 323 -16.38 -2.86 3.82
N VAL A 324 -15.53 -2.28 2.97
CA VAL A 324 -14.64 -3.02 2.06
C VAL A 324 -13.18 -3.00 2.48
N GLY A 325 -12.84 -2.31 3.57
CA GLY A 325 -11.45 -2.05 3.95
C GLY A 325 -10.70 -3.26 4.50
N GLY A 326 -11.37 -4.37 4.84
CA GLY A 326 -10.70 -5.53 5.42
C GLY A 326 -11.63 -6.72 5.58
N HIS A 327 -11.11 -7.76 6.25
CA HIS A 327 -11.87 -8.98 6.48
C HIS A 327 -12.94 -8.79 7.54
N GLN A 328 -14.03 -9.56 7.39
CA GLN A 328 -15.10 -9.65 8.37
C GLN A 328 -14.76 -10.68 9.44
N ALA A 329 -15.54 -10.70 10.53
CA ALA A 329 -15.40 -11.70 11.58
C ALA A 329 -15.50 -13.13 10.99
N PRO A 330 -14.69 -14.09 11.46
CA PRO A 330 -13.73 -14.01 12.57
C PRO A 330 -12.34 -13.46 12.19
N TYR A 331 -12.10 -13.15 10.93
CA TYR A 331 -10.77 -12.81 10.39
C TYR A 331 -10.40 -11.33 10.55
N GLY A 332 -11.39 -10.47 10.75
CA GLY A 332 -11.18 -9.04 10.99
C GLY A 332 -12.42 -8.33 11.52
N PRO A 333 -12.29 -7.03 11.83
CA PRO A 333 -13.34 -6.27 12.51
C PRO A 333 -14.38 -5.66 11.56
N PHE A 334 -14.29 -5.88 10.24
CA PHE A 334 -15.21 -5.25 9.29
C PHE A 334 -16.59 -5.93 9.27
N PRO A 335 -17.65 -5.21 8.88
CA PRO A 335 -17.72 -3.77 8.62
C PRO A 335 -17.78 -2.95 9.92
N PHE A 336 -17.32 -1.70 9.87
CA PHE A 336 -17.46 -0.74 10.98
C PHE A 336 -18.77 0.05 10.89
N ALA A 337 -19.25 0.60 12.01
CA ALA A 337 -20.46 1.43 12.05
C ALA A 337 -20.21 2.83 11.46
N HIS A 338 -19.06 3.41 11.75
CA HIS A 338 -18.65 4.75 11.30
C HIS A 338 -17.21 4.78 10.79
N ALA A 339 -16.88 5.78 9.97
CA ALA A 339 -15.49 6.02 9.55
C ALA A 339 -14.53 6.23 10.73
N ASP A 340 -15.00 6.84 11.83
CA ASP A 340 -14.17 7.07 13.01
C ASP A 340 -13.76 5.75 13.70
N ASP A 341 -14.63 4.74 13.71
CA ASP A 341 -14.29 3.41 14.22
C ASP A 341 -13.22 2.76 13.34
N TYR A 342 -13.34 2.92 12.02
CA TYR A 342 -12.32 2.49 11.07
C TYR A 342 -10.98 3.21 11.31
N TYR A 343 -10.98 4.53 11.46
CA TYR A 343 -9.74 5.28 11.72
C TYR A 343 -9.09 4.92 13.05
N ALA A 344 -9.88 4.69 14.09
CA ALA A 344 -9.40 4.28 15.40
C ALA A 344 -8.72 2.91 15.34
N GLU A 345 -9.25 1.97 14.55
CA GLU A 345 -8.59 0.67 14.34
C GLU A 345 -7.36 0.79 13.43
N ALA A 346 -7.52 1.45 12.28
CA ALA A 346 -6.54 1.43 11.20
C ALA A 346 -5.22 2.13 11.56
N GLY A 347 -5.25 3.07 12.50
CA GLY A 347 -4.06 3.79 12.95
C GLY A 347 -3.02 2.88 13.60
N ALA A 348 -1.78 2.98 13.15
CA ALA A 348 -0.65 2.25 13.73
C ALA A 348 -0.36 2.64 15.18
N ILE A 349 -0.87 3.79 15.66
CA ILE A 349 -0.69 4.30 17.03
C ILE A 349 -0.91 3.24 18.11
N ASN A 350 -1.93 2.39 17.94
CA ASN A 350 -2.29 1.36 18.92
C ASN A 350 -1.32 0.16 18.95
N HIS A 351 -0.45 0.05 17.94
CA HIS A 351 0.42 -1.10 17.73
C HIS A 351 1.91 -0.75 17.89
N LEU A 352 2.28 0.53 17.95
CA LEU A 352 3.69 0.95 18.06
C LEU A 352 4.40 0.35 19.28
N LYS A 353 3.70 0.14 20.40
CA LYS A 353 4.28 -0.52 21.59
C LYS A 353 4.68 -1.98 21.35
N GLY A 354 4.07 -2.65 20.38
CA GLY A 354 4.36 -4.04 20.02
C GLY A 354 5.55 -4.23 19.06
N VAL A 355 6.05 -3.14 18.45
CA VAL A 355 7.18 -3.20 17.51
C VAL A 355 8.41 -3.81 18.19
N ALA A 356 8.93 -4.89 17.61
CA ALA A 356 10.11 -5.60 18.14
C ALA A 356 11.24 -5.74 17.10
N ARG A 357 11.20 -4.92 16.05
CA ARG A 357 12.22 -4.83 15.00
C ARG A 357 12.60 -3.37 14.79
N PRO A 358 13.87 -3.04 14.46
CA PRO A 358 14.27 -1.67 14.21
C PRO A 358 13.35 -0.96 13.21
N LEU A 359 12.73 0.12 13.65
CA LEU A 359 11.80 0.93 12.87
C LEU A 359 12.26 2.39 12.90
N LEU A 360 12.63 2.90 11.73
CA LEU A 360 12.92 4.31 11.54
C LEU A 360 11.69 5.04 10.98
N VAL A 361 11.15 5.96 11.75
CA VAL A 361 10.06 6.85 11.33
C VAL A 361 10.66 8.15 10.82
N LEU A 362 10.36 8.55 9.59
CA LEU A 362 10.81 9.81 8.98
C LEU A 362 9.61 10.69 8.65
N ASN A 363 9.56 11.92 9.18
CA ASN A 363 8.49 12.88 8.92
C ASN A 363 9.04 14.28 8.63
N ALA A 364 8.28 15.14 7.94
CA ALA A 364 8.61 16.57 7.83
C ALA A 364 7.75 17.37 8.80
N ASP A 365 8.32 18.36 9.49
CA ASP A 365 7.59 19.21 10.44
C ASP A 365 6.53 20.09 9.75
N ASP A 366 6.73 20.38 8.46
CA ASP A 366 5.81 21.16 7.61
C ASP A 366 4.86 20.29 6.76
N ASP A 367 4.71 19.00 7.07
CA ASP A 367 3.80 18.09 6.37
C ASP A 367 2.34 18.59 6.48
N PRO A 368 1.67 18.92 5.35
CA PRO A 368 0.31 19.44 5.40
C PRO A 368 -0.77 18.34 5.50
N ILE A 369 -0.40 17.07 5.38
CA ILE A 369 -1.29 15.90 5.36
C ILE A 369 -1.23 15.14 6.68
N VAL A 370 -0.02 14.83 7.16
CA VAL A 370 0.17 14.10 8.42
C VAL A 370 -0.07 15.06 9.59
N ALA A 371 -0.98 14.67 10.49
CA ALA A 371 -1.27 15.46 11.67
C ALA A 371 -0.07 15.47 12.64
N PRO A 372 0.27 16.60 13.29
CA PRO A 372 1.33 16.65 14.30
C PRO A 372 1.17 15.61 15.41
N GLU A 373 -0.06 15.24 15.74
CA GLU A 373 -0.44 14.18 16.66
C GLU A 373 0.15 12.82 16.28
N SER A 374 0.30 12.52 14.98
CA SER A 374 0.98 11.29 14.53
C SER A 374 2.46 11.27 14.94
N VAL A 375 3.13 12.44 14.89
CA VAL A 375 4.53 12.56 15.33
C VAL A 375 4.62 12.50 16.86
N ARG A 376 3.69 13.17 17.57
CA ARG A 376 3.60 13.08 19.05
C ARG A 376 3.35 11.65 19.51
N ALA A 377 2.45 10.93 18.86
CA ALA A 377 2.15 9.52 19.15
C ALA A 377 3.38 8.61 19.02
N VAL A 378 4.25 8.87 18.04
CA VAL A 378 5.52 8.14 17.89
C VAL A 378 6.47 8.46 19.04
N ARG A 379 6.60 9.74 19.43
CA ARG A 379 7.43 10.14 20.60
C ARG A 379 6.92 9.50 21.89
N GLU A 380 5.61 9.51 22.12
CA GLU A 380 4.97 8.87 23.27
C GLU A 380 5.23 7.36 23.27
N ALA A 381 5.13 6.70 22.11
CA ALA A 381 5.45 5.28 21.99
C ALA A 381 6.92 4.98 22.31
N MET A 382 7.84 5.91 22.02
CA MET A 382 9.27 5.83 22.41
C MET A 382 9.51 6.17 23.89
N GLY A 383 8.51 6.69 24.61
CA GLY A 383 8.62 7.14 26.00
C GLY A 383 9.34 8.47 26.12
N LEU A 384 9.14 9.37 25.15
CA LEU A 384 9.68 10.73 25.13
C LEU A 384 8.54 11.75 25.28
N ASP A 385 8.79 12.82 26.04
CA ASP A 385 7.89 13.99 26.08
C ASP A 385 8.14 14.94 24.89
N GLU A 386 7.37 16.04 24.80
CA GLU A 386 7.54 17.04 23.74
C GLU A 386 8.91 17.75 23.76
N GLN A 387 9.58 17.76 24.91
CA GLN A 387 10.93 18.30 25.08
C GLN A 387 12.02 17.24 24.89
N GLN A 388 11.64 16.05 24.41
CA GLN A 388 12.53 14.90 24.16
C GLN A 388 13.18 14.33 25.44
N HIS A 389 12.61 14.59 26.61
CA HIS A 389 13.03 13.95 27.84
C HIS A 389 12.40 12.57 27.99
N GLU A 390 13.16 11.62 28.54
CA GLU A 390 12.64 10.29 28.87
C GLU A 390 11.55 10.42 29.95
N THR A 391 10.36 9.89 29.66
CA THR A 391 9.27 9.83 30.62
C THR A 391 9.50 8.70 31.62
N ALA A 392 8.73 8.71 32.72
CA ALA A 392 8.76 7.62 33.70
C ALA A 392 8.25 6.28 33.13
N GLU A 393 7.50 6.32 32.02
CA GLU A 393 6.97 5.12 31.37
C GLU A 393 8.04 4.39 30.54
N LYS A 394 7.93 3.06 30.48
CA LYS A 394 8.77 2.26 29.59
C LYS A 394 8.29 2.39 28.13
N GLY A 395 8.79 3.38 27.41
CA GLY A 395 8.71 3.47 25.95
C GLY A 395 9.52 2.42 25.18
N ASN A 396 9.20 2.29 23.89
CA ASN A 396 9.72 1.28 22.97
C ASN A 396 11.09 1.68 22.37
N GLY A 397 12.13 0.90 22.67
CA GLY A 397 13.50 1.12 22.20
C GLY A 397 13.81 0.65 20.78
N PHE A 398 12.82 0.09 20.05
CA PHE A 398 12.98 -0.31 18.65
C PHE A 398 12.64 0.78 17.64
N ILE A 399 12.07 1.89 18.12
CA ILE A 399 11.57 2.97 17.28
C ILE A 399 12.51 4.17 17.38
N ALA A 400 12.92 4.69 16.23
CA ALA A 400 13.57 5.99 16.11
C ALA A 400 12.68 6.92 15.30
N LEU A 401 12.70 8.20 15.64
CA LEU A 401 12.00 9.26 14.93
C LEU A 401 13.03 10.22 14.35
N VAL A 402 12.90 10.55 13.07
CA VAL A 402 13.63 11.63 12.44
C VAL A 402 12.63 12.62 11.89
N THR A 403 12.76 13.89 12.27
CA THR A 403 12.02 14.98 11.64
C THR A 403 12.91 15.90 10.84
N THR A 404 12.42 16.40 9.72
CA THR A 404 13.08 17.45 8.95
C THR A 404 12.29 18.76 9.05
N PRO A 405 12.94 19.93 9.19
CA PRO A 405 12.25 21.22 9.32
C PRO A 405 11.38 21.61 8.12
N GLY A 406 11.66 20.99 6.97
CA GLY A 406 10.83 21.09 5.78
C GLY A 406 10.85 19.78 5.00
N GLY A 407 9.98 19.67 4.00
CA GLY A 407 9.93 18.50 3.13
C GLY A 407 8.53 18.22 2.60
N GLY A 408 7.49 18.77 3.23
CA GLY A 408 6.10 18.48 2.91
C GLY A 408 5.77 16.99 2.96
N HIS A 409 4.60 16.63 2.44
CA HIS A 409 4.18 15.23 2.36
C HIS A 409 4.88 14.54 1.19
N LEU A 410 5.83 13.65 1.49
CA LEU A 410 6.61 12.87 0.51
C LEU A 410 7.32 13.74 -0.55
N GLY A 411 7.68 14.98 -0.21
CA GLY A 411 8.43 15.89 -1.08
C GLY A 411 9.93 15.68 -0.96
N TRP A 412 10.50 16.18 0.14
CA TRP A 412 11.93 16.25 0.41
C TRP A 412 12.76 16.68 -0.81
N TRP A 413 12.22 17.62 -1.59
CA TRP A 413 12.88 18.21 -2.75
C TRP A 413 13.97 19.17 -2.29
N SER A 414 15.17 18.99 -2.83
CA SER A 414 16.37 19.75 -2.49
C SER A 414 17.14 20.20 -3.74
N GLY A 415 17.97 21.23 -3.57
CA GLY A 415 18.81 21.80 -4.62
C GLY A 415 18.10 22.79 -5.55
N LEU A 416 18.86 23.49 -6.39
CA LEU A 416 18.34 24.48 -7.34
C LEU A 416 17.57 23.84 -8.50
N ARG A 417 17.98 22.63 -8.90
CA ARG A 417 17.22 21.72 -9.76
C ARG A 417 16.62 20.67 -8.84
N PRO A 418 15.32 20.74 -8.52
CA PRO A 418 14.71 19.88 -7.51
C PRO A 418 15.00 18.39 -7.76
N THR A 419 15.64 17.75 -6.79
CA THR A 419 15.79 16.29 -6.69
C THR A 419 15.40 15.85 -5.30
N ARG A 420 14.94 14.61 -5.13
CA ARG A 420 14.51 14.14 -3.81
C ARG A 420 15.71 13.70 -2.99
N TRP A 421 15.80 14.25 -1.78
CA TRP A 421 16.80 13.85 -0.79
C TRP A 421 16.56 12.41 -0.29
N LEU A 422 15.29 11.99 -0.22
CA LEU A 422 14.81 10.78 0.45
C LEU A 422 15.53 9.47 0.09
N ALA A 423 15.95 9.27 -1.16
CA ALA A 423 16.60 8.01 -1.56
C ALA A 423 17.92 7.75 -0.81
N THR A 424 18.65 8.81 -0.44
CA THR A 424 19.95 8.69 0.25
C THR A 424 19.83 8.15 1.67
N PRO A 425 19.05 8.75 2.60
CA PRO A 425 18.89 8.22 3.94
C PRO A 425 18.22 6.83 3.93
N VAL A 426 17.29 6.57 3.00
CA VAL A 426 16.69 5.24 2.85
C VAL A 426 17.75 4.18 2.53
N ALA A 427 18.62 4.46 1.57
CA ALA A 427 19.64 3.51 1.16
C ALA A 427 20.71 3.29 2.24
N GLN A 428 21.09 4.35 2.98
CA GLN A 428 22.00 4.24 4.11
C GLN A 428 21.42 3.44 5.27
N TRP A 429 20.12 3.60 5.56
CA TRP A 429 19.43 2.81 6.58
C TRP A 429 19.43 1.31 6.25
N PHE A 430 19.13 0.95 5.00
CA PHE A 430 19.18 -0.44 4.57
C PHE A 430 20.61 -0.99 4.51
N ASP A 431 21.61 -0.17 4.16
CA ASP A 431 23.01 -0.58 4.25
C ASP A 431 23.44 -0.86 5.68
N ALA A 432 23.00 -0.04 6.64
CA ALA A 432 23.24 -0.25 8.05
C ALA A 432 22.60 -1.57 8.53
N LEU A 433 21.31 -1.78 8.22
CA LEU A 433 20.61 -3.03 8.55
C LEU A 433 21.30 -4.25 7.93
N ALA A 434 21.66 -4.17 6.65
CA ALA A 434 22.27 -5.27 5.93
C ALA A 434 23.71 -5.57 6.40
N SER A 435 24.44 -4.57 6.89
CA SER A 435 25.76 -4.75 7.50
C SER A 435 25.65 -5.50 8.82
N GLN A 436 24.60 -5.26 9.61
CA GLN A 436 24.38 -6.00 10.85
C GLN A 436 24.19 -7.50 10.60
N LEU A 437 23.52 -7.90 9.52
CA LEU A 437 23.28 -9.31 9.14
C LEU A 437 24.52 -10.19 9.13
N GLN A 438 25.69 -9.60 8.91
CA GLN A 438 26.96 -10.32 8.78
C GLN A 438 27.60 -10.66 10.14
N GLY A 439 27.10 -10.12 11.26
CA GLY A 439 27.63 -10.31 12.61
C GLY A 439 27.03 -11.49 13.39
N ALA A 440 27.75 -11.99 14.40
CA ALA A 440 27.26 -13.06 15.30
C ALA A 440 25.99 -12.66 16.07
N ALA A 441 25.90 -11.39 16.49
CA ALA A 441 24.71 -10.80 17.11
C ALA A 441 23.48 -10.84 16.18
N ALA A 442 23.67 -10.71 14.86
CA ALA A 442 22.56 -10.77 13.93
C ALA A 442 21.98 -12.18 13.77
N ARG A 443 22.78 -13.25 13.85
CA ARG A 443 22.23 -14.63 13.83
C ARG A 443 21.24 -14.87 14.98
N GLU A 444 21.45 -14.21 16.12
CA GLU A 444 20.51 -14.22 17.25
C GLU A 444 19.32 -13.26 17.04
N ALA A 445 19.53 -12.13 16.36
CA ALA A 445 18.50 -11.14 16.01
C ALA A 445 17.74 -11.43 14.71
N ALA A 446 17.90 -12.61 14.10
CA ALA A 446 17.28 -12.97 12.84
C ALA A 446 15.74 -12.78 12.84
N PRO A 447 15.11 -12.51 11.67
CA PRO A 447 13.66 -12.43 11.54
C PRO A 447 13.08 -13.74 12.03
N ALA A 448 11.81 -13.69 12.38
CA ALA A 448 11.12 -14.85 12.86
C ALA A 448 11.31 -16.05 11.91
N PRO A 449 11.38 -17.28 12.43
CA PRO A 449 11.51 -18.47 11.61
C PRO A 449 10.43 -18.51 10.53
N VAL A 450 10.71 -19.28 9.47
CA VAL A 450 9.76 -19.51 8.38
C VAL A 450 8.43 -19.93 8.97
N ARG A 451 7.37 -19.17 8.64
CA ARG A 451 6.03 -19.47 9.13
C ARG A 451 5.59 -20.84 8.58
N PRO A 452 4.99 -21.71 9.40
CA PRO A 452 4.44 -22.97 8.92
C PRO A 452 3.32 -22.67 7.91
N THR A 453 3.35 -23.38 6.79
CA THR A 453 2.36 -23.25 5.72
C THR A 453 1.77 -24.61 5.37
N ARG A 454 0.59 -24.59 4.76
CA ARG A 454 -0.05 -25.73 4.12
C ARG A 454 -0.35 -25.41 2.65
N SER A 455 -0.32 -26.45 1.82
CA SER A 455 -0.75 -26.36 0.42
C SER A 455 -2.20 -26.83 0.31
N VAL A 456 -3.02 -26.12 -0.42
CA VAL A 456 -4.42 -26.49 -0.69
C VAL A 456 -4.67 -26.41 -2.18
N ASP A 457 -5.15 -27.49 -2.77
CA ASP A 457 -5.51 -27.50 -4.18
C ASP A 457 -6.78 -26.66 -4.41
N VAL A 458 -6.75 -25.83 -5.44
CA VAL A 458 -7.80 -24.87 -5.75
C VAL A 458 -8.14 -24.87 -7.24
N ASP A 459 -9.41 -24.63 -7.53
CA ASP A 459 -9.93 -24.38 -8.87
C ASP A 459 -10.08 -22.86 -9.07
N VAL A 460 -9.56 -22.39 -10.20
CA VAL A 460 -9.61 -20.98 -10.62
C VAL A 460 -10.21 -20.90 -12.02
N GLU A 461 -11.21 -20.05 -12.19
CA GLU A 461 -11.78 -19.72 -13.49
C GLU A 461 -11.24 -18.38 -13.96
N PHE A 462 -10.55 -18.38 -15.10
CA PHE A 462 -10.19 -17.15 -15.81
C PHE A 462 -11.32 -16.77 -16.75
N MET A 463 -11.87 -15.57 -16.56
CA MET A 463 -12.95 -15.04 -17.38
C MET A 463 -12.53 -13.73 -18.02
N PRO A 464 -12.88 -13.47 -19.30
CA PRO A 464 -12.71 -12.16 -19.89
C PRO A 464 -13.47 -11.10 -19.10
N VAL A 465 -12.91 -9.90 -19.00
CA VAL A 465 -13.55 -8.77 -18.30
C VAL A 465 -14.94 -8.48 -18.89
N SER A 466 -15.10 -8.60 -20.21
CA SER A 466 -16.37 -8.37 -20.91
C SER A 466 -17.51 -9.31 -20.49
N ALA A 467 -17.20 -10.37 -19.74
CA ALA A 467 -18.18 -11.27 -19.16
C ALA A 467 -18.85 -10.74 -17.88
N LEU A 468 -18.33 -9.65 -17.30
CA LEU A 468 -18.85 -9.12 -16.05
C LEU A 468 -20.22 -8.48 -16.25
N PRO A 469 -21.18 -8.74 -15.35
CA PRO A 469 -22.46 -8.07 -15.38
C PRO A 469 -22.27 -6.59 -15.07
N HIS A 470 -22.84 -5.71 -15.89
CA HIS A 470 -22.77 -4.28 -15.67
C HIS A 470 -23.67 -3.84 -14.50
N PHE A 471 -23.09 -3.07 -13.59
CA PHE A 471 -23.76 -2.43 -12.48
C PHE A 471 -24.22 -1.03 -12.84
N ASP A 472 -25.53 -0.85 -12.94
CA ASP A 472 -26.14 0.46 -13.17
C ASP A 472 -26.20 1.25 -11.85
N ILE A 473 -25.36 2.28 -11.76
CA ILE A 473 -25.25 3.20 -10.63
C ILE A 473 -26.51 4.06 -10.48
N THR A 474 -27.30 4.25 -11.55
CA THR A 474 -28.48 5.12 -11.56
C THR A 474 -29.79 4.42 -11.22
N ALA A 475 -29.84 3.09 -11.28
CA ALA A 475 -31.04 2.32 -10.98
C ALA A 475 -31.39 2.34 -9.47
N GLU A 476 -32.64 2.71 -9.12
CA GLU A 476 -33.10 2.81 -7.73
C GLU A 476 -33.26 1.44 -7.03
N GLN A 477 -33.50 0.36 -7.79
CA GLN A 477 -33.57 -1.03 -7.30
C GLN A 477 -33.11 -2.02 -8.38
N GLU A 478 -32.43 -3.12 -8.01
CA GLU A 478 -32.16 -4.25 -8.93
C GLU A 478 -33.37 -5.20 -9.08
N GLN A 479 -34.60 -4.67 -9.10
CA GLN A 479 -35.77 -5.51 -9.31
C GLN A 479 -36.08 -5.71 -10.80
N GLY A 480 -36.01 -6.98 -11.23
CA GLY A 480 -36.80 -7.50 -12.34
C GLY A 480 -36.27 -7.16 -13.74
N ALA A 481 -35.95 -8.20 -14.49
CA ALA A 481 -35.61 -8.12 -15.90
C ALA A 481 -36.66 -7.35 -16.70
N HIS A 482 -36.27 -6.23 -17.34
CA HIS A 482 -36.92 -5.75 -18.56
C HIS A 482 -35.97 -4.98 -19.48
N THR A 483 -35.82 -5.55 -20.68
CA THR A 483 -35.56 -4.94 -22.00
C THR A 483 -34.32 -4.05 -22.17
N ALA A 484 -33.16 -4.67 -22.32
CA ALA A 484 -32.00 -4.07 -22.99
C ALA A 484 -31.81 -4.75 -24.36
N THR A 485 -32.62 -4.38 -25.36
CA THR A 485 -32.58 -5.02 -26.69
C THR A 485 -31.82 -4.21 -27.75
N GLU A 486 -31.47 -2.94 -27.50
CA GLU A 486 -30.85 -2.10 -28.55
C GLU A 486 -29.34 -1.86 -28.38
N ALA A 487 -28.80 -1.91 -27.16
CA ALA A 487 -27.34 -1.85 -26.93
C ALA A 487 -26.59 -3.17 -27.22
N ARG A 488 -27.33 -4.28 -27.37
CA ARG A 488 -26.76 -5.64 -27.54
C ARG A 488 -26.28 -5.95 -28.96
N LYS A 489 -26.60 -5.12 -29.96
CA LYS A 489 -26.31 -5.43 -31.37
C LYS A 489 -24.95 -4.92 -31.85
N GLU A 490 -24.44 -3.82 -31.28
CA GLU A 490 -23.13 -3.27 -31.66
C GLU A 490 -21.95 -4.00 -30.98
N GLN A 491 -22.14 -4.56 -29.78
CA GLN A 491 -21.10 -5.34 -29.08
C GLN A 491 -20.94 -6.79 -29.59
N LYS A 492 -21.90 -7.31 -30.37
CA LYS A 492 -21.97 -8.73 -30.75
C LYS A 492 -21.10 -9.10 -31.97
N GLU A 493 -20.72 -8.12 -32.78
CA GLU A 493 -19.91 -8.36 -33.99
C GLU A 493 -18.40 -8.17 -33.78
N GLU A 494 -17.97 -7.62 -32.64
CA GLU A 494 -16.54 -7.42 -32.34
C GLU A 494 -15.90 -8.61 -31.59
N ALA A 495 -16.71 -9.53 -31.04
CA ALA A 495 -16.28 -10.65 -30.19
C ALA A 495 -15.77 -11.91 -30.95
N ALA A 496 -15.59 -11.85 -32.28
CA ALA A 496 -15.21 -12.99 -33.11
C ALA A 496 -13.75 -12.96 -33.60
N ARG A 497 -12.84 -12.35 -32.82
CA ARG A 497 -11.39 -12.51 -32.98
C ARG A 497 -10.87 -13.32 -31.80
N GLN A 498 -9.96 -14.27 -32.02
CA GLN A 498 -9.25 -14.97 -30.94
C GLN A 498 -8.61 -13.93 -30.03
N ASP A 499 -9.25 -13.66 -28.90
CA ASP A 499 -9.09 -12.38 -28.23
C ASP A 499 -7.94 -12.42 -27.23
N ALA A 500 -7.01 -11.48 -27.39
CA ALA A 500 -5.93 -11.20 -26.46
C ALA A 500 -6.43 -10.40 -25.24
N SER A 501 -7.75 -10.37 -24.99
CA SER A 501 -8.37 -9.52 -23.99
C SER A 501 -7.94 -9.85 -22.56
N PRO A 502 -7.92 -8.82 -21.70
CA PRO A 502 -7.62 -9.01 -20.31
C PRO A 502 -8.65 -9.90 -19.62
N ARG A 503 -8.17 -10.68 -18.64
CA ARG A 503 -8.98 -11.62 -17.87
C ARG A 503 -8.94 -11.27 -16.38
N HIS A 504 -10.00 -11.63 -15.68
CA HIS A 504 -10.03 -11.73 -14.22
C HIS A 504 -9.87 -13.19 -13.80
N ALA A 505 -9.23 -13.42 -12.65
CA ALA A 505 -9.16 -14.73 -12.01
C ALA A 505 -10.22 -14.81 -10.91
N TRP A 506 -11.09 -15.80 -10.99
CA TRP A 506 -12.11 -16.08 -9.98
C TRP A 506 -11.77 -17.37 -9.26
N LEU A 507 -11.53 -17.28 -7.96
CA LEU A 507 -11.35 -18.46 -7.12
C LEU A 507 -12.71 -19.14 -6.95
N LEU A 508 -12.78 -20.45 -7.25
CA LEU A 508 -14.00 -21.25 -7.08
C LEU A 508 -13.97 -22.08 -5.81
N THR A 509 -12.77 -22.41 -5.32
CA THR A 509 -12.60 -23.15 -4.06
C THR A 509 -12.77 -22.22 -2.86
N HIS A 510 -13.78 -22.49 -2.03
CA HIS A 510 -14.06 -21.67 -0.85
C HIS A 510 -13.14 -22.03 0.31
N LEU A 511 -12.11 -21.22 0.54
CA LEU A 511 -11.08 -21.46 1.57
C LEU A 511 -11.37 -20.79 2.92
N MET A 512 -12.21 -19.76 2.92
CA MET A 512 -12.60 -18.98 4.10
C MET A 512 -14.12 -19.02 4.24
N PRO A 513 -14.71 -20.02 4.93
CA PRO A 513 -16.15 -20.28 4.93
C PRO A 513 -17.03 -19.10 5.31
N GLU A 514 -16.56 -18.23 6.20
CA GLU A 514 -17.28 -17.06 6.71
C GLU A 514 -17.07 -15.81 5.83
N ALA A 515 -16.09 -15.81 4.92
CA ALA A 515 -15.85 -14.72 4.00
C ALA A 515 -16.60 -14.94 2.68
N PRO A 516 -17.20 -13.89 2.07
CA PRO A 516 -17.89 -14.03 0.79
C PRO A 516 -16.89 -14.29 -0.34
N LEU A 517 -17.08 -15.40 -1.05
CA LEU A 517 -16.40 -15.67 -2.31
C LEU A 517 -17.20 -15.04 -3.44
N LEU A 518 -16.63 -14.04 -4.13
CA LEU A 518 -17.32 -13.39 -5.23
C LEU A 518 -17.20 -14.22 -6.51
N HIS A 519 -18.28 -14.29 -7.26
CA HIS A 519 -18.29 -14.87 -8.60
C HIS A 519 -19.41 -14.21 -9.43
N PRO A 520 -19.21 -13.95 -10.74
CA PRO A 520 -20.26 -13.37 -11.60
C PRO A 520 -21.57 -14.17 -11.60
N SER A 521 -21.52 -15.49 -11.42
CA SER A 521 -22.71 -16.35 -11.32
C SER A 521 -23.61 -16.07 -10.12
N ALA A 522 -23.16 -15.27 -9.15
CA ALA A 522 -24.00 -14.78 -8.07
C ALA A 522 -24.99 -13.68 -8.55
N SER A 523 -24.75 -13.06 -9.70
CA SER A 523 -25.61 -12.03 -10.27
C SER A 523 -26.73 -12.63 -11.13
N ALA A 524 -27.97 -12.15 -10.95
CA ALA A 524 -29.10 -12.53 -11.79
C ALA A 524 -28.96 -12.05 -13.26
N LYS A 525 -28.07 -11.10 -13.54
CA LYS A 525 -27.77 -10.60 -14.89
C LYS A 525 -26.73 -11.46 -15.62
N TYR A 526 -26.10 -12.41 -14.92
CA TYR A 526 -25.07 -13.25 -15.50
C TYR A 526 -25.68 -14.46 -16.21
N GLU A 527 -25.41 -14.58 -17.51
CA GLU A 527 -25.77 -15.74 -18.32
C GLU A 527 -24.49 -16.52 -18.69
N ALA A 528 -24.32 -17.71 -18.11
CA ALA A 528 -23.15 -18.54 -18.38
C ALA A 528 -23.16 -19.05 -19.83
N PRO A 529 -22.04 -18.94 -20.57
CA PRO A 529 -21.92 -19.56 -21.89
C PRO A 529 -22.01 -21.08 -21.79
N GLN A 530 -22.50 -21.72 -22.86
CA GLN A 530 -22.37 -23.16 -23.04
C GLN A 530 -20.89 -23.56 -23.08
N GLU A 531 -20.57 -24.79 -22.66
CA GLU A 531 -19.19 -25.27 -22.52
C GLU A 531 -18.37 -25.12 -23.82
N GLU A 532 -18.97 -25.46 -24.98
CA GLU A 532 -18.35 -25.30 -26.30
C GLU A 532 -18.08 -23.84 -26.70
N GLU A 533 -18.76 -22.88 -26.08
CA GLU A 533 -18.54 -21.44 -26.30
C GLU A 533 -17.54 -20.84 -25.32
N ARG A 534 -17.34 -21.44 -24.14
CA ARG A 534 -16.44 -20.92 -23.10
C ARG A 534 -15.02 -20.75 -23.63
N GLU A 535 -14.46 -21.81 -24.22
CA GLU A 535 -13.10 -21.75 -24.78
C GLU A 535 -13.00 -20.70 -25.91
N LYS A 536 -13.98 -20.67 -26.81
CA LYS A 536 -14.03 -19.70 -27.92
C LYS A 536 -14.07 -18.26 -27.45
N ARG A 537 -14.72 -18.01 -26.32
CA ARG A 537 -14.85 -16.69 -25.73
C ARG A 537 -13.71 -16.36 -24.75
N GLY A 538 -12.75 -17.25 -24.53
CA GLY A 538 -11.55 -16.98 -23.72
C GLY A 538 -11.64 -17.37 -22.24
N TRP A 539 -12.61 -18.22 -21.86
CA TRP A 539 -12.67 -18.80 -20.52
C TRP A 539 -11.64 -19.91 -20.39
N GLN A 540 -11.08 -20.06 -19.19
CA GLN A 540 -10.15 -21.14 -18.90
C GLN A 540 -10.29 -21.59 -17.45
N MET A 541 -10.45 -22.89 -17.27
CA MET A 541 -10.34 -23.52 -15.96
C MET A 541 -8.90 -23.89 -15.67
N TRP A 542 -8.46 -23.65 -14.44
CA TRP A 542 -7.11 -23.97 -14.02
C TRP A 542 -7.10 -24.52 -12.60
N LYS A 543 -6.26 -25.54 -12.40
CA LYS A 543 -6.01 -26.13 -11.09
C LYS A 543 -4.66 -25.64 -10.58
N GLY A 544 -4.67 -25.05 -9.40
CA GLY A 544 -3.47 -24.57 -8.71
C GLY A 544 -3.36 -25.17 -7.33
N SER A 545 -2.23 -24.90 -6.67
CA SER A 545 -2.06 -25.20 -5.24
C SER A 545 -1.72 -23.91 -4.51
N MET A 546 -2.65 -23.45 -3.66
CA MET A 546 -2.50 -22.23 -2.88
C MET A 546 -1.70 -22.51 -1.62
N THR A 547 -0.70 -21.67 -1.34
CA THR A 547 0.04 -21.71 -0.07
C THR A 547 -0.69 -20.85 0.95
N ILE A 548 -1.03 -21.42 2.10
CA ILE A 548 -1.77 -20.75 3.18
C ILE A 548 -0.96 -20.85 4.47
N ASP A 549 -0.91 -19.76 5.24
CA ASP A 549 -0.35 -19.75 6.58
C ASP A 549 -1.14 -20.70 7.49
N ALA A 550 -0.44 -21.47 8.33
CA ALA A 550 -1.09 -22.49 9.16
C ALA A 550 -1.93 -21.90 10.30
N GLU A 551 -1.60 -20.69 10.76
CA GLU A 551 -2.27 -20.01 11.88
C GLU A 551 -3.25 -18.92 11.41
N ARG A 552 -3.04 -18.39 10.21
CA ARG A 552 -3.82 -17.28 9.63
C ARG A 552 -4.42 -17.67 8.28
N PRO A 553 -5.62 -18.26 8.25
CA PRO A 553 -6.25 -18.72 7.02
C PRO A 553 -6.53 -17.60 6.00
N GLU A 554 -6.63 -16.35 6.44
CA GLU A 554 -6.75 -15.16 5.58
C GLU A 554 -5.42 -14.76 4.92
N VAL A 555 -4.29 -15.33 5.36
CA VAL A 555 -2.97 -15.09 4.80
C VAL A 555 -2.56 -16.26 3.92
N GLY A 556 -2.52 -16.02 2.62
CA GLY A 556 -2.12 -17.02 1.64
C GLY A 556 -1.93 -16.41 0.27
N PHE A 557 -1.36 -17.18 -0.65
CA PHE A 557 -1.20 -16.76 -2.03
C PHE A 557 -1.17 -17.94 -2.99
N LEU A 558 -1.60 -17.66 -4.20
CA LEU A 558 -1.38 -18.46 -5.40
C LEU A 558 -0.86 -17.51 -6.48
N GLU A 559 0.38 -17.69 -6.92
CA GLU A 559 0.92 -16.88 -8.02
C GLU A 559 0.23 -17.30 -9.33
N LEU A 560 -0.44 -16.35 -9.98
CA LEU A 560 -1.09 -16.57 -11.26
C LEU A 560 -0.03 -16.69 -12.36
N PRO A 561 -0.15 -17.70 -13.24
CA PRO A 561 0.87 -17.93 -14.24
C PRO A 561 0.79 -16.90 -15.38
N SER A 562 1.88 -16.67 -16.10
CA SER A 562 1.97 -15.59 -17.09
C SER A 562 0.96 -15.71 -18.24
N GLU A 563 0.61 -16.95 -18.61
CA GLU A 563 -0.38 -17.27 -19.63
C GLU A 563 -1.81 -16.88 -19.24
N SER A 564 -2.07 -16.64 -17.94
CA SER A 564 -3.38 -16.17 -17.47
C SER A 564 -3.74 -14.77 -17.99
N ARG A 565 -2.71 -13.96 -18.32
CA ARG A 565 -2.83 -12.56 -18.75
C ARG A 565 -3.64 -11.67 -17.78
N VAL A 566 -3.72 -12.05 -16.51
CA VAL A 566 -4.39 -11.25 -15.48
C VAL A 566 -3.44 -10.13 -15.07
N ALA A 567 -3.86 -8.87 -15.23
CA ALA A 567 -3.15 -7.68 -14.73
C ALA A 567 -1.67 -7.54 -15.15
N GLY A 568 -1.25 -8.19 -16.25
CA GLY A 568 0.14 -8.24 -16.67
C GLY A 568 1.01 -9.23 -15.89
N ALA A 569 0.44 -10.33 -15.37
CA ALA A 569 1.20 -11.42 -14.74
C ALA A 569 2.38 -11.88 -15.61
N GLY A 570 3.58 -11.87 -15.03
CA GLY A 570 4.83 -12.23 -15.69
C GLY A 570 5.39 -11.19 -16.68
N CYS A 571 4.70 -10.07 -16.90
CA CYS A 571 5.16 -9.02 -17.82
C CYS A 571 6.31 -8.20 -17.22
N LEU A 572 7.29 -7.87 -18.06
CA LEU A 572 8.22 -6.78 -17.81
C LEU A 572 7.61 -5.49 -18.39
N PHE A 573 7.58 -4.42 -17.61
CA PHE A 573 7.05 -3.13 -18.06
C PHE A 573 7.79 -1.95 -17.42
N GLN A 574 7.74 -0.79 -18.08
CA GLN A 574 8.30 0.47 -17.59
C GLN A 574 7.23 1.30 -16.88
N ALA A 575 7.34 1.43 -15.55
CA ALA A 575 6.31 2.09 -14.75
C ALA A 575 6.18 3.59 -15.07
N GLY A 576 4.93 4.06 -15.08
CA GLY A 576 4.57 5.42 -15.45
C GLY A 576 4.59 5.71 -16.95
N ILE A 577 4.95 4.72 -17.79
CA ILE A 577 4.92 4.83 -19.25
C ILE A 577 4.06 3.71 -19.85
N GLU A 578 4.38 2.47 -19.49
CA GLU A 578 3.69 1.28 -19.96
C GLU A 578 2.68 0.81 -18.92
N VAL A 579 1.58 0.23 -19.41
CA VAL A 579 0.61 -0.44 -18.54
C VAL A 579 0.89 -1.94 -18.52
N PRO A 580 1.07 -2.55 -17.33
CA PRO A 580 1.25 -3.99 -17.19
C PRO A 580 0.15 -4.76 -17.92
N GLY A 581 0.54 -5.60 -18.89
CA GLY A 581 -0.38 -6.41 -19.68
C GLY A 581 -1.01 -5.71 -20.90
N GLY A 582 -0.68 -4.44 -21.17
CA GLY A 582 -1.14 -3.72 -22.37
C GLY A 582 -0.26 -4.00 -23.59
N GLY A 583 -0.61 -5.00 -24.42
CA GLY A 583 0.05 -5.24 -25.73
C GLY A 583 -0.31 -4.18 -26.79
N GLU A 584 0.11 -4.37 -28.05
CA GLU A 584 -0.14 -3.45 -29.20
C GLU A 584 -1.63 -3.11 -29.46
N ALA A 585 -2.57 -3.85 -28.85
CA ALA A 585 -4.01 -3.55 -28.89
C ALA A 585 -4.45 -2.45 -27.89
N ALA A 586 -3.52 -1.89 -27.10
CA ALA A 586 -3.78 -0.75 -26.23
C ALA A 586 -3.77 0.56 -27.04
N ASP A 587 -4.66 0.67 -28.04
CA ASP A 587 -4.90 1.92 -28.75
C ASP A 587 -5.49 2.95 -27.77
N GLN A 588 -4.69 3.98 -27.51
CA GLN A 588 -4.97 5.29 -26.89
C GLN A 588 -5.51 5.41 -25.45
N GLU A 589 -5.97 4.36 -24.78
CA GLU A 589 -6.26 4.43 -23.33
C GLU A 589 -5.91 3.10 -22.66
N GLY A 590 -4.62 2.87 -22.38
CA GLY A 590 -4.09 1.62 -21.81
C GLY A 590 -4.58 1.26 -20.40
N VAL A 591 -5.84 1.46 -20.04
CA VAL A 591 -6.40 1.09 -18.74
C VAL A 591 -7.14 -0.24 -18.91
N MET A 592 -6.73 -1.25 -18.14
CA MET A 592 -7.49 -2.49 -17.97
C MET A 592 -8.90 -2.13 -17.48
N ARG A 593 -9.92 -2.22 -18.33
CA ARG A 593 -11.32 -2.20 -17.87
C ARG A 593 -11.51 -3.44 -16.97
N GLY A 594 -12.25 -3.48 -15.85
CA GLY A 594 -13.26 -2.57 -15.26
C GLY A 594 -13.00 -1.06 -15.34
N LEU A 595 -13.63 -0.46 -16.34
CA LEU A 595 -13.79 0.98 -16.57
C LEU A 595 -15.19 1.19 -17.14
#